data_AF-A0A9Q7BEC6-F1
#
_entry.id   AF-A0A9Q7BEC6-F1
#
_cell.length_a   1.000
_cell.length_b   1.000
_cell.length_c   1.000
_cell.angle_alpha   90.00
_cell.angle_beta   90.00
_cell.angle_gamma   90.00
#
_symmetry.space_group_name_H-M   'P 1'
#
loop_
_entity.id
_entity.type
_entity.pdbx_description
1 polymer ?
#
loop_
_entity_poly.entity_id
_entity_poly.type
_entity_poly.pdbx_seq_one_letter_code
_entity_poly.pdbx_strand_id
1 'polypeptide(L)' 'MGEDMTIHEAAADPLIGQVLKADGVPPGAFAQLLQSAARLRAAELERAVSTNDNAASADAAVDQPEKLPD' A
#
# COMPACT_ATOMS: atom_id res chain seq x y z
N MET A 1 7.22 -17.85 -8.21
CA MET A 1 6.64 -16.78 -7.39
C MET A 1 5.15 -16.85 -7.64
N GLY A 2 4.34 -17.03 -6.60
CA GLY A 2 2.88 -17.06 -6.74
C GLY A 2 2.37 -15.64 -6.93
N GLU A 3 1.44 -15.48 -7.86
CA GLU A 3 0.75 -14.21 -8.04
C GLU A 3 -0.15 -13.95 -6.82
N ASP A 4 -0.18 -12.70 -6.35
CA ASP A 4 -1.04 -12.33 -5.22
C ASP A 4 -2.50 -12.45 -5.66
N MET A 5 -3.32 -13.03 -4.77
CA MET A 5 -4.73 -13.23 -5.04
C MET A 5 -5.49 -11.89 -5.00
N THR A 6 -6.37 -11.68 -5.97
CA THR A 6 -7.25 -10.51 -5.98
C THR A 6 -8.30 -10.58 -4.86
N ILE A 7 -8.87 -9.44 -4.49
CA ILE A 7 -9.94 -9.39 -3.46
C ILE A 7 -11.14 -10.26 -3.88
N HIS A 8 -11.46 -10.30 -5.17
CA HIS A 8 -12.57 -11.10 -5.69
C HIS A 8 -12.31 -12.60 -5.53
N GLU A 9 -11.11 -13.05 -5.89
CA GLU A 9 -10.70 -14.44 -5.72
C GLU A 9 -10.67 -14.85 -4.24
N ALA A 10 -10.17 -13.98 -3.37
CA ALA A 10 -10.21 -14.19 -1.92
C ALA A 10 -11.62 -14.33 -1.37
N ALA A 11 -12.57 -13.54 -1.88
CA ALA A 11 -13.97 -13.59 -1.46
C ALA A 11 -14.72 -14.81 -2.03
N ALA A 12 -14.26 -15.38 -3.15
CA ALA A 12 -14.85 -16.55 -3.80
C ALA A 12 -14.20 -17.87 -3.35
N ASP A 13 -13.13 -17.83 -2.55
CA ASP A 13 -12.40 -19.01 -2.11
C ASP A 13 -13.26 -19.88 -1.17
N PRO A 14 -13.45 -21.18 -1.48
CA PRO A 14 -14.29 -22.08 -0.70
C PRO A 14 -13.77 -22.34 0.73
N LEU A 15 -12.46 -22.37 0.92
CA LEU A 15 -11.83 -22.59 2.23
C LEU A 15 -11.96 -21.35 3.11
N ILE A 16 -11.76 -20.17 2.53
CA ILE A 16 -12.03 -18.89 3.21
C ILE A 16 -13.50 -18.85 3.63
N GLY A 17 -14.42 -19.21 2.73
CA GLY A 17 -15.85 -19.28 3.04
C GLY A 17 -16.19 -20.23 4.20
N GLN A 18 -15.51 -21.37 4.30
CA GLN A 18 -15.68 -22.31 5.42
C GLN A 18 -15.23 -21.73 6.75
N VAL A 19 -14.08 -21.04 6.77
CA VAL A 19 -13.56 -20.38 7.98
C VAL A 19 -14.48 -19.25 8.41
N LEU A 20 -14.88 -18.36 7.49
CA LEU A 20 -15.81 -17.27 7.79
C LEU A 20 -17.13 -17.79 8.38
N LYS A 21 -17.65 -18.90 7.84
CA LYS A 21 -18.86 -19.53 8.37
C LYS A 21 -18.65 -20.09 9.78
N ALA A 22 -17.51 -20.72 10.05
CA ALA A 22 -17.18 -21.24 11.37
C ALA A 22 -17.08 -20.12 12.41
N ASP A 23 -16.58 -18.96 12.01
CA ASP A 23 -16.41 -17.78 12.87
C ASP A 23 -17.66 -16.88 12.92
N GLY A 24 -18.74 -17.23 12.22
CA GLY A 24 -19.96 -16.42 12.16
C GLY A 24 -19.78 -15.07 11.46
N VAL A 25 -18.75 -14.93 10.63
CA VAL A 25 -18.43 -13.70 9.90
C VAL A 25 -19.21 -13.67 8.58
N PRO A 26 -20.03 -12.64 8.32
CA PRO A 26 -20.72 -12.52 7.05
C PRO A 26 -19.71 -12.20 5.92
N PRO A 27 -19.82 -12.84 4.74
CA PRO A 27 -18.88 -12.62 3.63
C PRO A 27 -18.74 -11.14 3.21
N GLY A 28 -19.83 -10.37 3.32
CA GLY A 28 -19.80 -8.93 3.03
C GLY A 28 -18.88 -8.13 3.97
N ALA A 29 -18.79 -8.50 5.24
CA ALA A 29 -17.89 -7.85 6.19
C ALA A 29 -16.43 -8.17 5.88
N PHE A 30 -16.14 -9.42 5.49
CA PHE A 30 -14.81 -9.82 5.02
C PHE A 30 -14.39 -9.04 3.77
N ALA A 31 -15.28 -8.92 2.77
CA ALA A 31 -14.99 -8.14 1.57
C ALA A 31 -14.74 -6.66 1.87
N GLN A 32 -15.53 -6.07 2.77
CA GLN A 32 -15.32 -4.68 3.22
C GLN A 32 -13.97 -4.50 3.93
N LEU A 33 -13.56 -5.48 4.75
CA LEU A 33 -12.26 -5.45 5.41
C LEU A 33 -11.13 -5.47 4.38
N LEU A 34 -11.16 -6.39 3.41
CA LEU A 34 -10.17 -6.46 2.33
C LEU A 34 -10.10 -5.15 1.53
N GLN A 35 -11.25 -4.57 1.18
CA GLN A 35 -11.31 -3.29 0.48
C GLN A 35 -10.71 -2.14 1.30
N SER A 36 -10.97 -2.11 2.61
CA SER A 36 -10.42 -1.09 3.49
C SER A 36 -8.89 -1.21 3.58
N ALA A 37 -8.38 -2.42 3.78
CA ALA A 37 -6.96 -2.73 3.83
C ALA A 37 -6.26 -2.37 2.51
N ALA A 38 -6.88 -2.67 1.37
CA ALA A 38 -6.34 -2.32 0.06
C ALA A 38 -6.23 -0.80 -0.13
N ARG A 39 -7.21 -0.01 0.34
CA ARG A 39 -7.13 1.47 0.30
C ARG A 39 -6.01 2.01 1.17
N LEU A 40 -5.85 1.48 2.38
CA LEU A 40 -4.74 1.84 3.27
C LEU A 40 -3.40 1.54 2.61
N ARG A 41 -3.26 0.36 2.00
CA ARG A 41 -2.06 -0.02 1.25
C ARG A 41 -1.78 0.90 0.07
N ALA A 42 -2.79 1.25 -0.72
CA ALA A 42 -2.65 2.18 -1.83
C ALA A 42 -2.16 3.55 -1.34
N ALA A 43 -2.75 4.08 -0.28
CA ALA A 43 -2.35 5.37 0.30
C ALA A 43 -0.92 5.35 0.89
N GLU A 44 -0.49 4.24 1.50
CA GLU A 44 0.90 4.06 1.92
C GLU A 44 1.87 4.07 0.74
N LEU A 45 1.50 3.41 -0.36
CA LEU A 45 2.31 3.31 -1.56
C LEU A 45 2.45 4.69 -2.24
N GLU A 46 1.35 5.45 -2.33
CA GLU A 46 1.35 6.84 -2.81
C GLU A 46 2.27 7.73 -1.96
N ARG A 47 2.19 7.63 -0.62
CA ARG A 47 3.09 8.37 0.28
C ARG A 47 4.55 7.97 0.09
N ALA A 48 4.84 6.68 -0.04
CA ALA A 48 6.20 6.20 -0.26
C ALA A 48 6.79 6.76 -1.57
N VAL A 49 6.00 6.82 -2.63
CA VAL A 49 6.38 7.44 -3.91
C VAL A 49 6.65 8.94 -3.73
N SER A 50 5.75 9.70 -3.12
CA SER A 50 5.95 11.14 -2.89
C SER A 50 7.16 11.48 -2.01
N THR A 51 7.54 10.59 -1.09
CA THR A 51 8.73 10.79 -0.24
C THR A 51 10.03 10.61 -1.04
N ASN A 52 10.01 9.71 -2.02
CA ASN A 52 11.16 9.42 -2.87
C ASN A 52 11.46 10.57 -3.86
N ASP A 53 10.41 11.23 -4.38
CA ASP A 53 10.56 12.42 -5.24
C ASP A 53 11.15 13.62 -4.49
N ASN A 54 10.84 13.76 -3.19
CA ASN A 54 11.38 14.84 -2.35
C ASN A 54 12.86 14.61 -1.96
N ALA A 55 13.24 13.35 -1.70
CA ALA A 55 14.64 12.99 -1.42
C ALA A 55 15.57 13.25 -2.63
N ALA A 56 15.10 13.01 -3.86
CA ALA A 56 15.86 13.30 -5.07
C ALA A 56 16.06 14.82 -5.32
N SER A 57 15.17 15.66 -4.79
CA SER A 57 15.26 17.13 -4.95
C SER A 57 16.14 17.80 -3.88
N ALA A 58 16.35 17.17 -2.72
CA ALA A 58 17.17 17.70 -1.64
C ALA A 58 18.69 17.55 -1.87
N ASP A 59 19.11 16.59 -2.69
CA ASP A 59 20.52 16.33 -3.03
C ASP A 59 21.10 17.37 -4.02
N ALA A 60 20.24 18.09 -4.74
CA ALA A 60 20.65 19.10 -5.74
C ALA A 60 20.95 20.50 -5.15
N ALA A 61 20.72 20.72 -3.85
CA ALA A 61 20.85 22.04 -3.21
C ALA A 61 22.17 22.28 -2.45
N VAL A 62 23.08 21.30 -2.41
CA VAL A 62 24.35 21.36 -1.65
C VAL A 62 25.56 21.48 -2.61
N ASP A 63 25.50 22.40 -3.57
CA ASP A 63 26.70 22.84 -4.32
C ASP A 63 26.55 24.32 -4.70
N GLN A 64 26.80 25.21 -3.73
CA GLN A 64 27.11 26.61 -4.03
C GLN A 64 28.56 26.86 -3.59
N PRO A 65 29.49 27.13 -4.52
CA PRO A 65 30.84 27.52 -4.13
C PRO A 65 30.80 28.92 -3.52
N GLU A 66 31.16 29.03 -2.25
CA GLU A 66 31.37 30.31 -1.56
C GLU A 66 32.37 31.16 -2.36
N LYS A 67 31.86 32.23 -2.97
CA LYS A 67 32.70 33.22 -3.64
C LYS A 67 33.35 34.10 -2.58
N LEU A 68 34.64 33.86 -2.35
CA LEU A 68 35.54 34.66 -1.51
C LEU A 68 35.61 36.12 -2.02
N PRO A 69 35.38 37.14 -1.19
CA PRO A 69 35.61 38.53 -1.59
C PRO A 69 37.08 38.95 -1.35
N ASP A 70 37.63 39.72 -2.29
CA ASP A 70 38.92 40.46 -2.23
C ASP A 70 38.82 41.68 -1.28
#